data_AF-A0A9P6DVA5-F1
#
_entry.id   AF-A0A9P6DVA5-F1
#
_cell.length_a   1.000
_cell.length_b   1.000
_cell.length_c   1.000
_cell.angle_alpha   90.00
_cell.angle_beta   90.00
_cell.angle_gamma   90.00
#
_symmetry.space_group_name_H-M   'P 1'
#
loop_
_entity.id
_entity.type
_entity.pdbx_description
1 polymer ?
#
loop_
_entity_poly.entity_id
_entity_poly.type
_entity_poly.pdbx_seq_one_letter_code
_entity_poly.pdbx_strand_id
1 'polypeptide(L)'
;TSYSVLPALALEGTIYCEARKGSYTSKRFRKSIRRLLLEMNLYSEPCSVIALDKTAIHEDRSIRRMVEGGEIYSVSPQKLWL
;
A
#
# COMPACT_ATOMS: atom_id res chain seq x y z
N THR A 1 15.24 -3.12 -21.64
CA THR A 1 13.99 -2.72 -20.94
C THR A 1 14.23 -2.71 -19.45
N SER A 2 13.91 -1.62 -18.76
CA SER A 2 14.07 -1.50 -17.30
C SER A 2 12.89 -2.11 -16.54
N TYR A 3 13.19 -2.63 -15.35
CA TYR A 3 12.19 -3.04 -14.36
C TYR A 3 12.16 -2.01 -13.22
N SER A 4 10.99 -1.83 -12.63
CA SER A 4 10.80 -1.07 -11.40
C SER A 4 10.38 -2.02 -10.30
N VAL A 5 10.94 -1.81 -9.11
CA VAL A 5 10.64 -2.59 -7.90
C VAL A 5 10.10 -1.62 -6.85
N LEU A 6 9.01 -2.00 -6.21
CA LEU A 6 8.35 -1.23 -5.16
C LEU A 6 8.20 -2.12 -3.91
N PRO A 7 9.21 -2.13 -3.02
CA PRO A 7 9.11 -2.79 -1.74
C PRO A 7 8.40 -1.88 -0.71
N ALA A 8 7.61 -2.48 0.18
CA ALA A 8 7.17 -1.86 1.42
C ALA A 8 7.93 -2.51 2.58
N LEU A 9 8.65 -1.69 3.33
CA LEU A 9 9.52 -2.13 4.41
C LEU A 9 8.90 -1.72 5.75
N ALA A 10 8.99 -2.62 6.72
CA ALA A 10 8.72 -2.40 8.14
C ALA A 10 9.98 -2.69 8.95
N LEU A 11 9.93 -2.46 10.27
CA LEU A 11 11.07 -2.66 11.15
C LEU A 11 11.53 -4.13 11.18
N GLU A 12 10.58 -5.06 11.06
CA GLU A 12 10.81 -6.50 11.09
C GLU A 12 11.13 -7.09 9.71
N GLY A 13 11.05 -6.29 8.65
CA GLY A 13 11.40 -6.72 7.29
C GLY A 13 10.42 -6.24 6.22
N THR A 14 10.49 -6.88 5.05
CA THR A 14 9.63 -6.55 3.90
C THR A 14 8.24 -7.15 4.06
N ILE A 15 7.21 -6.31 4.06
CA ILE A 15 5.80 -6.76 4.16
C ILE A 15 5.11 -6.91 2.80
N TYR A 16 5.65 -6.26 1.77
CA TYR A 16 5.12 -6.34 0.41
C TYR A 16 6.21 -6.01 -0.62
N CYS A 17 6.18 -6.63 -1.79
CA CYS A 17 7.06 -6.27 -2.90
C CYS A 17 6.37 -6.50 -4.24
N GLU A 18 6.37 -5.49 -5.11
CA GLU A 18 5.93 -5.62 -6.51
C GLU A 18 7.09 -5.28 -7.45
N ALA A 19 7.42 -6.20 -8.36
CA ALA A 19 8.33 -5.93 -9.47
C ALA A 19 7.56 -5.90 -10.78
N ARG A 20 7.87 -4.94 -11.65
CA ARG A 20 7.18 -4.76 -12.92
C ARG A 20 8.08 -4.23 -14.02
N LYS A 21 7.68 -4.47 -15.27
CA LYS A 21 8.35 -3.88 -16.45
C LYS A 21 7.92 -2.41 -16.62
N GLY A 22 8.90 -1.53 -16.77
CA GLY A 22 8.72 -0.08 -16.92
C GLY A 22 8.22 0.64 -15.66
N SER A 23 8.13 1.97 -15.75
CA SER A 23 7.89 2.86 -14.61
C SER A 23 6.48 2.77 -14.01
N TYR A 24 6.37 3.23 -12.76
CA TYR A 24 5.10 3.47 -12.08
C TYR A 24 4.43 4.75 -12.59
N THR A 25 3.17 4.62 -12.96
CA THR A 25 2.24 5.76 -13.18
C THR A 25 1.30 5.87 -11.99
N SER A 26 0.59 6.98 -11.82
CA SER A 26 -0.38 7.13 -10.70
C SER A 26 -1.41 5.99 -10.65
N LYS A 27 -1.91 5.52 -11.81
CA LYS A 27 -2.83 4.36 -11.88
C LYS A 27 -2.16 3.07 -11.38
N ARG A 28 -0.90 2.83 -11.76
CA ARG A 28 -0.14 1.65 -11.36
C ARG A 28 0.18 1.69 -9.88
N PHE A 29 0.61 2.84 -9.37
CA PHE A 29 0.94 3.05 -7.97
C PHE A 29 -0.27 2.84 -7.06
N ARG A 30 -1.44 3.42 -7.41
CA ARG A 30 -2.70 3.18 -6.68
C ARG A 30 -3.07 1.71 -6.56
N LYS A 31 -2.87 0.94 -7.63
CA LYS A 31 -3.13 -0.50 -7.61
C LYS A 31 -2.20 -1.22 -6.63
N SER A 32 -0.93 -0.82 -6.57
CA SER A 32 0.02 -1.37 -5.62
C SER A 32 -0.31 -0.96 -4.18
N ILE A 33 -0.74 0.29 -3.92
CA ILE A 33 -1.22 0.71 -2.59
C ILE A 33 -2.43 -0.13 -2.15
N ARG A 34 -3.41 -0.35 -3.02
CA ARG A 34 -4.58 -1.19 -2.69
C ARG A 34 -4.18 -2.62 -2.30
N ARG A 35 -3.12 -3.15 -2.90
CA ARG A 35 -2.58 -4.49 -2.56
C ARG A 35 -1.80 -4.46 -1.26
N LEU A 36 -0.91 -3.48 -1.07
CA LEU A 36 -0.16 -3.28 0.17
C LEU A 36 -1.09 -3.18 1.38
N LEU A 37 -2.17 -2.41 1.27
CA LEU A 37 -3.12 -2.22 2.36
C LEU A 37 -3.79 -3.54 2.84
N LEU A 38 -3.82 -4.61 2.02
CA LEU A 38 -4.30 -5.94 2.45
C LEU A 38 -3.33 -6.65 3.41
N GLU A 39 -2.04 -6.31 3.33
CA GLU A 39 -0.98 -6.87 4.18
C GLU A 39 -0.78 -6.05 5.46
N MET A 40 -1.29 -4.81 5.49
CA MET A 40 -1.17 -3.90 6.63
C MET A 40 -2.19 -4.20 7.74
N ASN A 41 -1.86 -3.76 8.94
CA ASN A 41 -2.79 -3.80 10.06
C ASN A 41 -3.55 -2.48 10.18
N LEU A 42 -4.64 -2.52 10.96
CA LEU A 42 -5.39 -1.33 11.29
C LEU A 42 -4.55 -0.42 12.17
N TYR A 43 -4.76 0.90 12.04
CA TYR A 43 -4.20 1.83 13.01
C TYR A 43 -4.79 1.49 14.39
N SER A 44 -4.00 1.28 15.45
CA SER A 44 -2.60 1.64 15.74
C SER A 44 -1.63 0.45 15.89
N GLU A 45 -1.94 -0.68 15.26
CA GLU A 45 -1.15 -1.91 15.34
C GLU A 45 0.20 -1.81 14.59
N PRO A 46 1.16 -2.74 14.80
CA PRO A 46 2.37 -2.78 14.01
C PRO A 46 2.08 -2.82 12.49
N CYS A 47 2.92 -2.19 11.67
CA CYS A 47 2.73 -2.10 10.22
C CYS A 47 1.40 -1.42 9.76
N SER A 48 0.89 -0.45 10.52
CA SER A 48 -0.36 0.27 10.19
C SER A 48 -0.18 1.65 9.55
N VAL A 49 1.05 2.16 9.43
CA VAL A 49 1.34 3.51 8.92
C VAL A 49 2.15 3.40 7.63
N ILE A 50 1.73 4.13 6.59
CA ILE A 50 2.49 4.26 5.34
C ILE A 50 3.27 5.57 5.36
N ALA A 51 4.59 5.47 5.26
CA ALA A 51 5.47 6.59 4.94
C ALA A 51 5.86 6.52 3.46
N LEU A 52 5.66 7.62 2.72
CA LEU A 52 6.04 7.75 1.31
C LEU A 52 6.87 9.03 1.14
N ASP A 53 7.79 9.03 0.17
CA ASP A 53 8.47 10.24 -0.26
C ASP A 53 7.53 11.16 -1.04
N LYS A 54 7.88 12.45 -1.12
CA LYS A 54 7.08 13.44 -1.82
C LYS A 54 7.27 13.31 -3.33
N THR A 55 6.26 12.78 -4.02
CA THR A 55 6.23 12.73 -5.49
C THR A 55 4.82 13.03 -6.01
N ALA A 56 4.72 13.53 -7.25
CA ALA A 56 3.44 13.86 -7.88
C ALA A 56 2.50 12.64 -8.02
N ILE A 57 3.05 11.43 -8.08
CA ILE A 57 2.25 10.19 -8.15
C ILE A 57 1.71 9.75 -6.79
N HIS A 58 2.27 10.27 -5.68
CA HIS A 58 1.84 9.96 -4.30
C HIS A 58 0.81 10.97 -3.78
N GLU A 59 0.80 12.21 -4.28
CA GLU A 59 -0.17 13.25 -3.91
C GLU A 59 -1.60 13.04 -4.46
N ASP A 60 -1.88 11.85 -4.98
CA ASP A 60 -3.20 11.51 -5.50
C ASP A 60 -4.22 11.39 -4.37
N ARG A 61 -5.24 12.26 -4.36
CA ARG A 61 -6.31 12.26 -3.34
C ARG A 61 -7.01 10.91 -3.19
N SER A 62 -7.03 10.07 -4.23
CA SER A 62 -7.59 8.72 -4.12
C SER A 62 -6.74 7.79 -3.26
N ILE A 63 -5.42 7.98 -3.17
CA ILE A 63 -4.55 7.25 -2.24
C ILE A 63 -4.92 7.60 -0.81
N ARG A 64 -5.04 8.90 -0.53
CA ARG A 64 -5.48 9.38 0.78
C ARG A 64 -6.84 8.78 1.17
N ARG A 65 -7.83 8.80 0.25
CA ARG A 65 -9.14 8.16 0.49
C ARG A 65 -9.05 6.65 0.73
N MET A 66 -8.17 5.94 0.03
CA MET A 66 -7.99 4.50 0.26
C MET A 66 -7.41 4.21 1.66
N VAL A 67 -6.44 5.02 2.11
CA VAL A 67 -5.77 4.86 3.41
C VAL A 67 -6.68 5.30 4.56
N GLU A 68 -7.31 6.47 4.46
CA GLU A 68 -8.15 7.05 5.53
C GLU A 68 -9.57 6.46 5.54
N GLY A 69 -10.14 6.18 4.37
CA GLY A 69 -11.53 5.74 4.22
C GLY A 69 -11.74 4.26 4.47
N GLY A 70 -10.67 3.47 4.62
CA GLY A 70 -10.78 2.07 4.98
C GLY A 70 -11.57 1.23 3.97
N GLU A 71 -11.38 1.43 2.66
CA GLU A 71 -12.05 0.62 1.62
C GLU A 71 -11.76 -0.90 1.73
N ILE A 72 -10.90 -1.33 2.65
CA ILE A 72 -10.65 -2.74 2.99
C ILE A 72 -11.65 -3.30 4.02
N TYR A 73 -12.32 -2.44 4.80
CA TYR A 73 -13.34 -2.88 5.76
C TYR A 73 -14.54 -3.59 5.10
N SER A 74 -14.72 -3.46 3.78
CA SER A 74 -15.77 -4.17 3.04
C SER A 74 -15.30 -5.47 2.34
N VAL A 75 -14.01 -5.83 2.39
CA VAL A 75 -13.47 -6.93 1.55
C VAL A 75 -12.65 -7.99 2.31
N SER A 76 -12.46 -7.90 3.64
CA SER A 76 -11.86 -9.03 4.38
C SER A 76 -12.56 -9.33 5.70
N PRO A 77 -13.42 -10.37 5.74
CA PRO A 77 -13.93 -10.95 6.98
C PRO A 77 -12.87 -11.74 7.77
N GLN A 78 -11.62 -11.85 7.29
CA GLN A 78 -10.68 -12.88 7.78
C GLN A 78 -9.78 -12.45 8.94
N LYS A 79 -9.98 -11.26 9.53
CA LYS A 79 -9.30 -10.83 10.78
C LYS A 79 -10.29 -10.56 11.91
N LEU A 80 -11.39 -11.30 11.97
CA LEU A 80 -12.32 -11.29 13.12
C LEU A 80 -12.26 -12.65 13.84
N TRP A 81 -11.18 -12.88 14.59
CA TRP A 81 -11.11 -13.97 15.57
C TRP A 81 -10.32 -13.48 16.80
N LEU A 82 -11.04 -12.82 17.71
CA LEU A 82 -11.00 -13.00 19.16
C LEU A 82 -12.43 -12.76 19.68
#